data_AF-A0A7S2S8Y9-F1
#
_entry.id   AF-A0A7S2S8Y9-F1
#
_cell.length_a   1.000
_cell.length_b   1.000
_cell.length_c   1.000
_cell.angle_alpha   90.00
_cell.angle_beta   90.00
_cell.angle_gamma   90.00
#
_symmetry.space_group_name_H-M   'P 1'
#
loop_
_entity.id
_entity.type
_entity.pdbx_description
1 polymer ?
#
loop_
_entity_poly.entity_id
_entity_poly.type
_entity_poly.pdbx_seq_one_letter_code
_entity_poly.pdbx_strand_id
1 'polypeptide(L)'
;MVSEGKEKHECRLPRRDTMEEIRGSIDDGVSIDDLGKNTLPTEEDNSWEDEIFFEKALTKEDENFAAHASKRFMTRSQEIWNAITVLPGVIYCIYFVFNGLWQDINSTNEIGLRDVESYRDQCINWPLFPKLYACPPWTVIAVAVGVIVHAPFSFLYHIYCAFLLPPGPLRMCHWTRKFDQCFIHILAIFWSYGSSGSRSYLLASTVFNFDCIFRLFWSPIQPRRTLIRMLVAILVSCLPLFLREELLLFCMLLLIYATGGWLFATYPFGGWSHSAFHIVFTLAIPIFIQTSATLQSCQEQVAIAAHCKILQNPLS
;
A
#
# COMPACT_ATOMS: atom_id res chain seq x y z
N MET A 1 27.17 19.24 -36.72
CA MET A 1 26.80 18.04 -35.95
C MET A 1 25.42 18.27 -35.37
N VAL A 2 24.39 17.79 -36.05
CA VAL A 2 23.01 17.79 -35.55
C VAL A 2 22.96 16.63 -34.56
N SER A 3 22.81 16.91 -33.27
CA SER A 3 22.53 15.85 -32.30
C SER A 3 21.13 15.33 -32.60
N GLU A 4 21.02 14.16 -33.20
CA GLU A 4 19.76 13.45 -33.33
C GLU A 4 19.13 13.35 -31.94
N GLY A 5 18.02 14.08 -31.76
CA GLY A 5 17.29 14.09 -30.52
C GLY A 5 16.77 12.68 -30.27
N LYS A 6 17.37 11.97 -29.32
CA LYS A 6 16.79 10.76 -28.75
C LYS A 6 15.46 11.15 -28.11
N GLU A 7 14.38 10.97 -28.87
CA GLU A 7 13.03 11.00 -28.34
C GLU A 7 12.98 10.03 -27.16
N LYS A 8 12.82 10.57 -25.97
CA LYS A 8 12.56 9.76 -24.79
C LYS A 8 11.17 9.16 -25.01
N HIS A 9 11.07 7.84 -24.99
CA HIS A 9 9.80 7.15 -24.87
C HIS A 9 9.16 7.55 -23.53
N GLU A 10 8.42 8.65 -23.55
CA GLU A 10 7.48 8.96 -22.49
C GLU A 10 6.44 7.85 -22.51
N CYS A 11 6.12 7.32 -21.33
CA CYS A 11 4.97 6.46 -21.17
C CYS A 11 3.70 7.31 -21.36
N ARG A 12 3.42 7.68 -22.61
CA ARG A 12 2.17 8.30 -23.01
C ARG A 12 1.16 7.19 -23.09
N LEU A 13 0.08 7.34 -22.33
CA LEU A 13 -1.09 6.52 -22.57
C LEU A 13 -1.49 6.72 -24.04
N PRO A 14 -1.91 5.65 -24.75
CA PRO A 14 -2.45 5.80 -26.10
C PRO A 14 -3.54 6.88 -26.08
N ARG A 15 -3.62 7.67 -27.17
CA ARG A 15 -4.68 8.68 -27.29
C ARG A 15 -6.04 8.00 -27.11
N ARG A 16 -6.99 8.73 -26.53
CA ARG A 16 -8.33 8.23 -26.19
C ARG A 16 -8.99 7.49 -27.37
N ASP A 17 -8.78 8.01 -28.57
CA ASP A 17 -9.30 7.49 -29.83
C ASP A 17 -8.84 6.03 -30.09
N THR A 18 -7.58 5.69 -29.76
CA THR A 18 -7.02 4.34 -29.89
C THR A 18 -7.62 3.35 -28.88
N MET A 19 -8.07 3.84 -27.71
CA MET A 19 -8.70 2.98 -26.69
C MET A 19 -10.17 2.68 -27.02
N GLU A 20 -10.85 3.57 -27.73
CA GLU A 20 -12.22 3.34 -28.22
C GLU A 20 -12.22 2.33 -29.37
N GLU A 21 -11.20 2.34 -30.23
CA GLU A 21 -11.00 1.38 -31.31
C GLU A 21 -10.78 -0.06 -30.80
N ILE A 22 -9.89 -0.23 -29.80
CA ILE A 22 -9.67 -1.55 -29.15
C ILE A 22 -10.95 -2.07 -28.48
N ARG A 23 -11.78 -1.16 -27.95
CA ARG A 23 -13.04 -1.53 -27.29
C ARG A 23 -14.09 -2.00 -28.29
N GLY A 24 -14.17 -1.36 -29.46
CA GLY A 24 -15.04 -1.81 -30.55
C GLY A 24 -14.73 -3.24 -31.00
N SER A 25 -13.44 -3.59 -31.14
CA SER A 25 -13.03 -4.93 -31.58
C SER A 25 -13.34 -6.06 -30.59
N ILE A 26 -13.53 -5.75 -29.30
CA ILE A 26 -13.86 -6.74 -28.26
C ILE A 26 -15.38 -7.01 -28.20
N ASP A 27 -16.20 -5.99 -28.45
CA ASP A 27 -17.67 -6.13 -28.42
C ASP A 27 -18.22 -6.94 -29.62
N ASP A 28 -17.45 -7.05 -30.71
CA ASP A 28 -17.82 -7.83 -31.91
C ASP A 28 -17.64 -9.36 -31.75
N GLY A 29 -17.40 -9.86 -30.54
CA GLY A 29 -17.34 -11.31 -30.27
C GLY A 29 -16.13 -12.01 -30.88
N VAL A 30 -15.10 -11.24 -31.27
CA VAL A 30 -13.83 -11.80 -31.73
C VAL A 30 -13.11 -12.43 -30.54
N SER A 31 -12.96 -13.76 -30.59
CA SER A 31 -12.15 -14.49 -29.62
C SER A 31 -10.73 -13.91 -29.62
N ILE A 32 -10.18 -13.64 -28.43
CA ILE A 32 -8.79 -13.18 -28.26
C ILE A 32 -7.80 -14.18 -28.90
N ASP A 33 -8.19 -15.45 -29.03
CA ASP A 33 -7.38 -16.48 -29.69
C ASP A 33 -7.41 -16.41 -31.24
N ASP A 34 -8.38 -15.69 -31.83
CA ASP A 34 -8.52 -15.53 -33.29
C ASP A 34 -7.84 -14.27 -33.84
N LEU A 35 -7.56 -13.27 -32.99
CA LEU A 35 -6.83 -12.04 -33.36
C LEU A 35 -5.37 -12.28 -33.79
N GLY A 36 -4.85 -13.49 -33.59
CA GLY A 36 -3.49 -13.87 -33.98
C GLY A 36 -3.35 -14.57 -35.32
N LYS A 37 -4.43 -14.86 -36.07
CA LYS A 37 -4.33 -15.83 -37.17
C LYS A 37 -4.85 -15.43 -38.56
N ASN A 38 -5.77 -14.49 -38.74
CA ASN A 38 -6.31 -14.25 -40.08
C ASN A 38 -6.73 -12.79 -40.30
N THR A 39 -5.84 -11.98 -40.86
CA THR A 39 -6.16 -10.88 -41.80
C THR A 39 -4.85 -10.28 -42.30
N LEU A 40 -4.29 -10.87 -43.35
CA LEU A 40 -3.35 -10.14 -44.22
C LEU A 40 -4.21 -9.24 -45.12
N PRO A 41 -4.03 -7.90 -45.08
CA PRO A 41 -4.72 -7.01 -46.01
C PRO A 41 -4.21 -7.29 -47.43
N THR A 42 -5.13 -7.43 -48.36
CA THR A 42 -4.83 -7.44 -49.79
C THR A 42 -4.34 -6.06 -50.23
N GLU A 43 -3.20 -6.06 -50.93
CA GLU A 43 -2.51 -4.94 -51.58
C GLU A 43 -3.49 -4.00 -52.31
N GLU A 44 -3.60 -2.74 -51.86
CA GLU A 44 -3.87 -1.53 -52.66
C GLU A 44 -4.24 -0.34 -51.74
N ASP A 45 -3.34 0.11 -50.86
CA ASP A 45 -3.36 1.49 -50.37
C ASP A 45 -2.01 1.90 -49.74
N ASN A 46 -1.06 2.34 -50.58
CA ASN A 46 0.31 2.71 -50.19
C ASN A 46 0.39 4.15 -49.63
N SER A 47 -0.39 4.47 -48.59
CA SER A 47 -0.21 5.71 -47.81
C SER A 47 0.29 5.48 -46.37
N TRP A 48 0.52 4.23 -45.98
CA TRP A 48 0.99 3.85 -44.64
C TRP A 48 2.48 3.52 -44.55
N GLU A 49 3.23 3.54 -45.68
CA GLU A 49 4.66 3.23 -45.67
C GLU A 49 5.52 4.25 -44.88
N ASP A 50 4.98 5.43 -44.57
CA ASP A 50 5.63 6.40 -43.67
C ASP A 50 5.29 6.20 -42.18
N GLU A 51 4.32 5.35 -41.82
CA GLU A 51 4.02 4.99 -40.42
C GLU A 51 4.69 3.67 -39.98
N ILE A 52 5.25 2.89 -40.91
CA ILE A 52 5.94 1.61 -40.64
C ILE A 52 7.48 1.80 -40.57
N PHE A 53 7.97 3.02 -40.36
CA PHE A 53 9.39 3.30 -40.05
C PHE A 53 9.62 3.69 -38.58
N PHE A 54 8.72 3.27 -37.69
CA PHE A 54 8.88 3.40 -36.23
C PHE A 54 9.24 2.07 -35.54
N GLU A 55 9.88 1.14 -36.27
CA GLU A 55 10.68 0.08 -35.66
C GLU A 55 12.03 0.65 -35.18
N LYS A 56 11.97 1.73 -34.38
CA LYS A 56 13.12 2.25 -33.64
C LYS A 56 13.53 1.14 -32.69
N ALA A 57 14.72 0.59 -32.92
CA ALA A 57 15.34 -0.44 -32.10
C ALA A 57 14.99 -0.21 -30.62
N LEU A 58 14.14 -1.08 -30.07
CA LEU A 58 13.82 -1.11 -28.65
C LEU A 58 15.14 -0.98 -27.90
N THR A 59 15.26 0.04 -27.07
CA THR A 59 16.49 0.18 -26.31
C THR A 59 16.61 -1.05 -25.40
N LYS A 60 17.83 -1.45 -25.05
CA LYS A 60 18.04 -2.53 -24.06
C LYS A 60 17.25 -2.30 -22.75
N GLU A 61 16.93 -1.05 -22.43
CA GLU A 61 16.06 -0.71 -21.29
C GLU A 61 14.60 -1.12 -21.53
N ASP A 62 14.08 -0.95 -22.74
CA ASP A 62 12.72 -1.33 -23.11
C ASP A 62 12.54 -2.86 -23.15
N GLU A 63 13.54 -3.60 -23.65
CA GLU A 63 13.54 -5.08 -23.60
C GLU A 63 13.53 -5.59 -22.15
N ASN A 64 14.38 -5.00 -21.29
CA ASN A 64 14.41 -5.35 -19.87
C ASN A 64 13.09 -5.00 -19.17
N PHE A 65 12.44 -3.90 -19.57
CA PHE A 65 11.16 -3.49 -19.04
C PHE A 65 10.03 -4.44 -19.48
N ALA A 66 9.98 -4.81 -20.75
CA ALA A 66 9.02 -5.78 -21.29
C ALA A 66 9.22 -7.16 -20.64
N ALA A 67 10.46 -7.63 -20.51
CA ALA A 67 10.79 -8.88 -19.82
C ALA A 67 10.43 -8.83 -18.32
N HIS A 68 10.54 -7.67 -17.69
CA HIS A 68 10.11 -7.47 -16.32
C HIS A 68 8.57 -7.49 -16.20
N ALA A 69 7.86 -6.88 -17.14
CA ALA A 69 6.41 -6.85 -17.17
C ALA A 69 5.81 -8.24 -17.45
N SER A 70 6.39 -9.02 -18.37
CA SER A 70 5.93 -10.37 -18.70
C SER A 70 6.07 -11.35 -17.54
N LYS A 71 7.17 -11.28 -16.77
CA LYS A 71 7.36 -12.05 -15.54
C LYS A 71 6.30 -11.77 -14.46
N ARG A 72 5.64 -10.62 -14.54
CA ARG A 72 4.62 -10.17 -13.60
C ARG A 72 3.21 -10.29 -14.16
N PHE A 73 3.02 -11.09 -15.20
CA PHE A 73 1.69 -11.38 -15.72
C PHE A 73 0.82 -12.05 -14.65
N MET A 74 -0.40 -11.54 -14.49
CA MET A 74 -1.39 -12.09 -13.56
C MET A 74 -2.73 -12.26 -14.28
N THR A 75 -3.38 -13.40 -14.03
CA THR A 75 -4.73 -13.66 -14.54
C THR A 75 -5.75 -12.79 -13.81
N ARG A 76 -6.94 -12.64 -14.41
CA ARG A 76 -8.06 -11.92 -13.79
C ARG A 76 -8.37 -12.44 -12.37
N SER A 77 -8.40 -13.75 -12.19
CA SER A 77 -8.66 -14.35 -10.87
C SER A 77 -7.57 -13.99 -9.85
N GLN A 78 -6.29 -14.00 -10.25
CA GLN A 78 -5.18 -13.61 -9.37
C GLN A 78 -5.28 -12.14 -8.96
N GLU A 79 -5.65 -11.24 -9.88
CA GLU A 79 -5.83 -9.82 -9.55
C GLU A 79 -7.03 -9.58 -8.62
N ILE A 80 -8.13 -10.34 -8.77
CA ILE A 80 -9.25 -10.29 -7.82
C ILE A 80 -8.78 -10.71 -6.42
N TRP A 81 -7.99 -11.78 -6.30
CA TRP A 81 -7.44 -12.21 -5.02
C TRP A 81 -6.45 -11.21 -4.43
N ASN A 82 -5.64 -10.54 -5.26
CA ASN A 82 -4.79 -9.44 -4.81
C ASN A 82 -5.64 -8.32 -4.17
N ALA A 83 -6.77 -7.95 -4.79
CA ALA A 83 -7.68 -6.95 -4.23
C ALA A 83 -8.27 -7.41 -2.87
N ILE A 84 -8.78 -8.63 -2.79
CA ILE A 84 -9.42 -9.18 -1.58
C ILE A 84 -8.42 -9.28 -0.41
N THR A 85 -7.19 -9.71 -0.68
CA THR A 85 -6.17 -9.96 0.35
C THR A 85 -5.66 -8.71 1.06
N VAL A 86 -6.05 -7.50 0.61
CA VAL A 86 -5.79 -6.22 1.31
C VAL A 86 -6.78 -5.98 2.47
N LEU A 87 -7.98 -6.55 2.40
CA LEU A 87 -9.07 -6.28 3.36
C LEU A 87 -8.83 -6.78 4.79
N PRO A 88 -8.18 -7.94 5.05
CA PRO A 88 -7.97 -8.42 6.42
C PRO A 88 -7.29 -7.41 7.35
N GLY A 89 -6.31 -6.65 6.85
CA GLY A 89 -5.63 -5.61 7.62
C GLY A 89 -6.57 -4.46 8.04
N VAL A 90 -7.47 -4.05 7.15
CA VAL A 90 -8.49 -3.02 7.43
C VAL A 90 -9.47 -3.49 8.49
N ILE A 91 -9.99 -4.71 8.32
CA ILE A 91 -10.95 -5.32 9.25
C ILE A 91 -10.31 -5.44 10.64
N TYR A 92 -9.06 -5.90 10.71
CA TYR A 92 -8.32 -5.98 11.96
C TYR A 92 -8.15 -4.62 12.64
N CYS A 93 -7.76 -3.57 11.91
CA CYS A 93 -7.60 -2.23 12.48
C CYS A 93 -8.91 -1.68 13.06
N ILE A 94 -10.01 -1.81 12.31
CA ILE A 94 -11.35 -1.40 12.77
C ILE A 94 -11.72 -2.20 14.01
N TYR A 95 -11.60 -3.53 13.96
CA TYR A 95 -11.91 -4.40 15.08
C TYR A 95 -11.10 -4.04 16.33
N PHE A 96 -9.79 -3.87 16.21
CA PHE A 96 -8.87 -3.56 17.30
C PHE A 96 -9.19 -2.24 17.98
N VAL A 97 -9.42 -1.19 17.19
CA VAL A 97 -9.74 0.16 17.70
C VAL A 97 -11.09 0.17 18.41
N PHE A 98 -12.13 -0.31 17.75
CA PHE A 98 -13.51 -0.20 18.25
C PHE A 98 -13.85 -1.21 19.35
N ASN A 99 -13.13 -2.33 19.47
CA ASN A 99 -13.27 -3.24 20.61
C ASN A 99 -12.41 -2.87 21.82
N GLY A 100 -11.69 -1.75 21.78
CA GLY A 100 -10.88 -1.29 22.90
C GLY A 100 -9.66 -2.18 23.20
N LEU A 101 -9.19 -3.00 22.25
CA LEU A 101 -8.08 -3.95 22.50
C LEU A 101 -6.74 -3.26 22.83
N TRP A 102 -6.63 -1.96 22.55
CA TRP A 102 -5.48 -1.14 22.93
C TRP A 102 -5.41 -0.82 24.43
N GLN A 103 -6.50 -1.03 25.18
CA GLN A 103 -6.61 -0.66 26.59
C GLN A 103 -6.05 -1.72 27.53
N ASP A 104 -6.09 -3.00 27.14
CA ASP A 104 -5.73 -4.14 28.00
C ASP A 104 -4.21 -4.35 28.12
N ILE A 105 -3.38 -3.44 27.60
CA ILE A 105 -1.98 -3.76 27.30
C ILE A 105 -1.03 -3.71 28.51
N ASN A 106 -1.33 -3.04 29.63
CA ASN A 106 -0.55 -3.14 30.91
C ASN A 106 -1.12 -2.28 32.07
N SER A 107 -2.38 -1.83 32.03
CA SER A 107 -2.83 -0.64 32.78
C SER A 107 -3.28 -0.87 34.24
N THR A 108 -3.09 -2.04 34.84
CA THR A 108 -3.74 -2.34 36.14
C THR A 108 -2.97 -1.93 37.39
N ASN A 109 -1.68 -1.57 37.32
CA ASN A 109 -0.87 -1.58 38.54
C ASN A 109 -0.46 -0.23 39.16
N GLU A 110 -0.57 0.93 38.49
CA GLU A 110 0.03 2.17 39.02
C GLU A 110 -0.78 3.48 38.85
N ILE A 111 -2.07 3.44 38.50
CA ILE A 111 -2.85 4.68 38.44
C ILE A 111 -3.18 5.12 39.88
N GLY A 112 -2.38 6.03 40.42
CA GLY A 112 -2.67 6.70 41.68
C GLY A 112 -4.05 7.34 41.61
N LEU A 113 -4.94 6.94 42.53
CA LEU A 113 -6.35 7.34 42.67
C LEU A 113 -6.60 8.86 42.87
N ARG A 114 -5.60 9.73 42.69
CA ARG A 114 -5.67 11.13 43.13
C ARG A 114 -6.44 12.08 42.21
N ASP A 115 -6.69 11.74 40.94
CA ASP A 115 -7.34 12.65 39.98
C ASP A 115 -8.64 12.11 39.36
N VAL A 116 -9.47 11.41 40.15
CA VAL A 116 -10.70 10.76 39.68
C VAL A 116 -11.72 11.73 39.04
N GLU A 117 -11.85 12.97 39.55
CA GLU A 117 -12.84 13.90 39.01
C GLU A 117 -12.42 14.54 37.67
N SER A 118 -11.11 14.64 37.38
CA SER A 118 -10.62 15.37 36.21
C SER A 118 -10.87 14.65 34.87
N TYR A 119 -11.19 13.36 34.89
CA TYR A 119 -11.28 12.53 33.67
C TYR A 119 -12.70 12.20 33.24
N ARG A 120 -13.73 12.60 34.01
CA ARG A 120 -15.11 12.20 33.77
C ARG A 120 -15.63 12.60 32.38
N ASP A 121 -15.23 13.78 31.90
CA ASP A 121 -15.67 14.33 30.61
C ASP A 121 -15.00 13.65 29.40
N GLN A 122 -14.03 12.76 29.63
CA GLN A 122 -13.31 12.04 28.58
C GLN A 122 -13.83 10.61 28.37
N CYS A 123 -14.77 10.16 29.19
CA CYS A 123 -15.37 8.84 29.09
C CYS A 123 -16.36 8.77 27.93
N ILE A 124 -16.22 7.73 27.11
CA ILE A 124 -17.13 7.43 26.01
C ILE A 124 -18.10 6.34 26.48
N ASN A 125 -19.40 6.61 26.36
CA ASN A 125 -20.45 5.62 26.55
C ASN A 125 -21.25 5.50 25.25
N TRP A 126 -20.80 4.62 24.35
CA TRP A 126 -21.45 4.41 23.08
C TRP A 126 -22.03 2.98 22.99
N PRO A 127 -23.36 2.81 22.89
CA PRO A 127 -23.98 1.49 22.82
C PRO A 127 -23.47 0.56 21.71
N LEU A 128 -22.99 1.11 20.59
CA LEU A 128 -22.46 0.31 19.47
C LEU A 128 -21.08 -0.27 19.77
N PHE A 129 -20.30 0.38 20.65
CA PHE A 129 -18.94 0.00 21.01
C PHE A 129 -18.78 0.01 22.53
N PRO A 130 -19.41 -0.95 23.24
CA PRO A 130 -19.48 -0.96 24.71
C PRO A 130 -18.12 -1.16 25.41
N LYS A 131 -17.07 -1.49 24.65
CA LYS A 131 -15.69 -1.65 25.14
C LYS A 131 -14.80 -0.44 24.83
N LEU A 132 -15.33 0.59 24.19
CA LEU A 132 -14.61 1.81 23.88
C LEU A 132 -14.82 2.83 25.00
N TYR A 133 -14.11 2.67 26.12
CA TYR A 133 -14.28 3.52 27.31
C TYR A 133 -13.76 4.95 27.15
N ALA A 134 -12.81 5.18 26.25
CA ALA A 134 -12.24 6.49 25.92
C ALA A 134 -11.73 6.52 24.47
N CYS A 135 -11.31 7.68 23.97
CA CYS A 135 -10.67 7.80 22.66
C CYS A 135 -9.35 7.00 22.62
N PRO A 136 -9.02 6.30 21.51
CA PRO A 136 -7.71 5.66 21.37
C PRO A 136 -6.56 6.67 21.31
N PRO A 137 -5.34 6.31 21.72
CA PRO A 137 -4.17 7.17 21.57
C PRO A 137 -3.93 7.51 20.10
N TRP A 138 -3.42 8.73 19.84
CA TRP A 138 -3.15 9.20 18.47
C TRP A 138 -2.19 8.31 17.67
N THR A 139 -1.26 7.62 18.33
CA THR A 139 -0.33 6.67 17.69
C THR A 139 -1.06 5.42 17.18
N VAL A 140 -2.01 4.88 17.96
CA VAL A 140 -2.88 3.76 17.58
C VAL A 140 -3.78 4.15 16.42
N ILE A 141 -4.40 5.34 16.50
CA ILE A 141 -5.22 5.90 15.42
C ILE A 141 -4.38 6.06 14.15
N ALA A 142 -3.15 6.58 14.26
CA ALA A 142 -2.28 6.75 13.11
C ALA A 142 -2.00 5.42 12.39
N VAL A 143 -1.62 4.36 13.12
CA VAL A 143 -1.40 3.04 12.51
C VAL A 143 -2.64 2.55 11.78
N ALA A 144 -3.81 2.61 12.44
CA ALA A 144 -5.08 2.18 11.86
C ALA A 144 -5.46 3.00 10.62
N VAL A 145 -5.37 4.32 10.70
CA VAL A 145 -5.67 5.25 9.60
C VAL A 145 -4.78 4.96 8.40
N GLY A 146 -3.46 4.78 8.59
CA GLY A 146 -2.54 4.46 7.51
C GLY A 146 -2.98 3.24 6.71
N VAL A 147 -3.39 2.16 7.39
CA VAL A 147 -3.87 0.93 6.75
C VAL A 147 -5.20 1.16 6.03
N ILE A 148 -6.14 1.83 6.70
CA ILE A 148 -7.49 2.11 6.17
C ILE A 148 -7.42 2.99 4.92
N VAL A 149 -6.56 4.01 4.89
CA VAL A 149 -6.47 4.92 3.73
C VAL A 149 -5.72 4.30 2.55
N HIS A 150 -4.80 3.36 2.79
CA HIS A 150 -4.10 2.66 1.72
C HIS A 150 -4.99 1.66 0.98
N ALA A 151 -5.81 0.91 1.71
CA ALA A 151 -6.54 -0.22 1.16
C ALA A 151 -7.46 0.12 -0.05
N PRO A 152 -8.21 1.24 -0.08
CA PRO A 152 -9.03 1.60 -1.23
C PRO A 152 -8.24 1.75 -2.53
N PHE A 153 -7.03 2.33 -2.49
CA PHE A 153 -6.23 2.56 -3.68
C PHE A 153 -5.59 1.27 -4.19
N SER A 154 -5.13 0.42 -3.28
CA SER A 154 -4.62 -0.91 -3.61
C SER A 154 -5.71 -1.80 -4.21
N PHE A 155 -6.88 -1.83 -3.57
CA PHE A 155 -8.06 -2.54 -4.07
C PHE A 155 -8.45 -2.04 -5.47
N LEU A 156 -8.58 -0.73 -5.65
CA LEU A 156 -8.93 -0.11 -6.93
C LEU A 156 -7.92 -0.45 -8.03
N TYR A 157 -6.62 -0.40 -7.74
CA TYR A 157 -5.57 -0.76 -8.70
C TYR A 157 -5.74 -2.20 -9.21
N HIS A 158 -5.95 -3.15 -8.31
CA HIS A 158 -6.12 -4.56 -8.67
C HIS A 158 -7.43 -4.82 -9.42
N ILE A 159 -8.54 -4.16 -9.06
CA ILE A 159 -9.78 -4.24 -9.84
C ILE A 159 -9.58 -3.67 -11.25
N TYR A 160 -8.90 -2.54 -11.42
CA TYR A 160 -8.56 -2.02 -12.75
C TYR A 160 -7.72 -3.02 -13.55
N CYS A 161 -6.72 -3.65 -12.93
CA CYS A 161 -5.90 -4.69 -13.59
C CYS A 161 -6.71 -5.93 -13.97
N ALA A 162 -7.71 -6.30 -13.18
CA ALA A 162 -8.54 -7.48 -13.42
C ALA A 162 -9.54 -7.30 -14.57
N PHE A 163 -10.09 -6.10 -14.73
CA PHE A 163 -11.26 -5.87 -15.59
C PHE A 163 -11.05 -4.86 -16.73
N LEU A 164 -10.09 -3.93 -16.61
CA LEU A 164 -9.99 -2.79 -17.53
C LEU A 164 -8.62 -2.69 -18.22
N LEU A 165 -7.54 -3.03 -17.52
CA LEU A 165 -6.19 -2.80 -18.04
C LEU A 165 -5.62 -4.07 -18.69
N PRO A 166 -5.20 -3.99 -19.96
CA PRO A 166 -4.52 -5.11 -20.61
C PRO A 166 -3.21 -5.43 -19.88
N PRO A 167 -2.73 -6.68 -19.92
CA PRO A 167 -1.42 -7.04 -19.38
C PRO A 167 -0.30 -6.24 -20.05
N GLY A 168 0.80 -6.04 -19.31
CA GLY A 168 2.01 -5.43 -19.84
C GLY A 168 2.28 -3.97 -19.38
N PRO A 169 3.05 -3.20 -20.17
CA PRO A 169 3.52 -1.84 -19.85
C PRO A 169 2.45 -0.87 -19.33
N LEU A 170 1.24 -0.93 -19.89
CA LEU A 170 0.17 0.02 -19.57
C LEU A 170 -0.22 -0.02 -18.09
N ARG A 171 -0.26 -1.20 -17.46
CA ARG A 171 -0.50 -1.35 -16.01
C ARG A 171 0.55 -0.62 -15.19
N MET A 172 1.80 -0.66 -15.65
CA MET A 172 2.94 -0.13 -14.91
C MET A 172 2.96 1.39 -14.86
N CYS A 173 2.37 2.06 -15.87
CA CYS A 173 2.29 3.51 -15.97
C CYS A 173 0.94 4.08 -15.54
N HIS A 174 -0.07 3.23 -15.38
CA HIS A 174 -1.43 3.67 -15.05
C HIS A 174 -1.49 4.44 -13.72
N TRP A 175 -2.36 5.44 -13.64
CA TRP A 175 -2.45 6.31 -12.47
C TRP A 175 -2.84 5.55 -11.21
N THR A 176 -3.73 4.56 -11.28
CA THR A 176 -4.13 3.75 -10.10
C THR A 176 -2.93 3.08 -9.43
N ARG A 177 -1.96 2.60 -10.21
CA ARG A 177 -0.71 2.03 -9.68
C ARG A 177 0.14 3.08 -8.95
N LYS A 178 0.25 4.28 -9.53
CA LYS A 178 0.98 5.37 -8.88
C LYS A 178 0.33 5.76 -7.56
N PHE A 179 -1.00 5.81 -7.51
CA PHE A 179 -1.73 6.08 -6.27
C PHE A 179 -1.54 4.97 -5.23
N ASP A 180 -1.67 3.69 -5.61
CA ASP A 180 -1.35 2.56 -4.72
C ASP A 180 0.05 2.74 -4.09
N GLN A 181 1.08 3.00 -4.90
CA GLN A 181 2.44 3.28 -4.43
C GLN A 181 2.55 4.56 -3.57
N CYS A 182 1.82 5.62 -3.88
CA CYS A 182 1.78 6.83 -3.05
C CYS A 182 1.24 6.51 -1.65
N PHE A 183 0.19 5.68 -1.59
CA PHE A 183 -0.44 5.34 -0.33
C PHE A 183 0.38 4.34 0.50
N ILE A 184 1.29 3.58 -0.11
CA ILE A 184 2.34 2.84 0.64
C ILE A 184 3.26 3.82 1.39
N HIS A 185 3.65 4.94 0.76
CA HIS A 185 4.45 5.98 1.41
C HIS A 185 3.66 6.71 2.51
N ILE A 186 2.37 6.99 2.29
CA ILE A 186 1.48 7.56 3.32
C ILE A 186 1.36 6.60 4.51
N LEU A 187 1.15 5.30 4.26
CA LEU A 187 1.16 4.26 5.28
C LEU A 187 2.46 4.29 6.09
N ALA A 188 3.62 4.40 5.42
CA ALA A 188 4.92 4.46 6.09
C ALA A 188 5.08 5.70 6.99
N ILE A 189 4.53 6.86 6.61
CA ILE A 189 4.49 8.07 7.46
C ILE A 189 3.72 7.78 8.75
N PHE A 190 2.51 7.22 8.62
CA PHE A 190 1.66 6.91 9.76
C PHE A 190 2.28 5.84 10.66
N TRP A 191 2.87 4.78 10.10
CA TRP A 191 3.57 3.75 10.87
C TRP A 191 4.82 4.30 11.57
N SER A 192 5.53 5.24 10.95
CA SER A 192 6.67 5.93 11.58
C SER A 192 6.25 6.71 12.82
N TYR A 193 5.09 7.37 12.78
CA TYR A 193 4.55 8.05 13.97
C TYR A 193 4.01 7.04 14.99
N GLY A 194 3.32 6.01 14.53
CA GLY A 194 2.79 4.92 15.36
C GLY A 194 3.87 4.19 16.15
N SER A 195 5.05 3.95 15.57
CA SER A 195 6.15 3.26 16.23
C SER A 195 7.02 4.16 17.11
N SER A 196 7.06 5.47 16.85
CA SER A 196 7.92 6.41 17.59
C SER A 196 7.21 7.24 18.65
N GLY A 197 5.92 7.54 18.48
CA GLY A 197 5.20 8.55 19.27
C GLY A 197 5.75 9.97 19.12
N SER A 198 6.71 10.21 18.22
CA SER A 198 7.45 11.46 18.13
C SER A 198 6.98 12.30 16.94
N ARG A 199 6.56 13.55 17.21
CA ARG A 199 6.18 14.52 16.17
C ARG A 199 7.36 14.90 15.28
N SER A 200 8.57 14.99 15.83
CA SER A 200 9.78 15.27 15.06
C SER A 200 10.10 14.13 14.10
N TYR A 201 9.91 12.88 14.53
CA TYR A 201 10.10 11.71 13.68
C TYR A 201 9.04 11.63 12.58
N LEU A 202 7.78 11.94 12.91
CA LEU A 202 6.69 12.08 11.94
C LEU A 202 7.06 13.12 10.87
N LEU A 203 7.55 14.30 11.25
CA LEU A 203 7.93 15.34 10.30
C LEU A 203 9.08 14.89 9.38
N ALA A 204 10.13 14.28 9.93
CA ALA A 204 11.24 13.77 9.14
C ALA A 204 10.79 12.68 8.14
N SER A 205 9.99 11.72 8.60
CA SER A 205 9.41 10.67 7.75
C SER A 205 8.48 11.26 6.68
N THR A 206 7.71 12.30 7.01
CA THR A 206 6.86 13.04 6.08
C THR A 206 7.68 13.63 4.94
N VAL A 207 8.73 14.41 5.25
CA VAL A 207 9.59 15.04 4.23
C VAL A 207 10.17 14.00 3.27
N PHE A 208 10.70 12.90 3.80
CA PHE A 208 11.27 11.82 2.98
C PHE A 208 10.22 11.15 2.08
N ASN A 209 9.06 10.78 2.64
CA ASN A 209 8.03 10.07 1.90
C ASN A 209 7.33 10.97 0.86
N PHE A 210 7.17 12.27 1.13
CA PHE A 210 6.66 13.21 0.13
C PHE A 210 7.64 13.42 -1.04
N ASP A 211 8.95 13.47 -0.80
CA ASP A 211 9.94 13.45 -1.89
C ASP A 211 9.81 12.17 -2.73
N CYS A 212 9.63 11.01 -2.08
CA CYS A 212 9.41 9.76 -2.79
C CYS A 212 8.14 9.80 -3.66
N ILE A 213 7.01 10.25 -3.10
CA ILE A 213 5.73 10.43 -3.81
C ILE A 213 5.90 11.35 -5.02
N PHE A 214 6.50 12.53 -4.84
CA PHE A 214 6.72 13.48 -5.92
C PHE A 214 7.48 12.83 -7.08
N ARG A 215 8.51 12.02 -6.76
CA ARG A 215 9.31 11.33 -7.77
C ARG A 215 8.62 10.13 -8.42
N LEU A 216 7.52 9.60 -7.88
CA LEU A 216 6.70 8.58 -8.57
C LEU A 216 6.04 9.14 -9.83
N PHE A 217 5.77 10.45 -9.84
CA PHE A 217 5.14 11.14 -10.97
C PHE A 217 6.15 11.62 -12.02
N TRP A 218 7.46 11.47 -11.77
CA TRP A 218 8.49 11.88 -12.72
C TRP A 218 8.69 10.83 -13.82
N SER A 219 8.68 11.28 -15.07
CA SER A 219 9.08 10.46 -16.23
C SER A 219 10.59 10.55 -16.48
N PRO A 220 11.28 9.45 -16.83
CA PRO A 220 10.77 8.08 -16.99
C PRO A 220 10.59 7.33 -15.66
N ILE A 221 9.64 6.38 -15.62
CA ILE A 221 9.43 5.51 -14.46
C ILE A 221 10.64 4.59 -14.28
N GLN A 222 11.19 4.53 -13.07
CA GLN A 222 12.36 3.71 -12.76
C GLN A 222 12.01 2.66 -11.67
N PRO A 223 11.49 1.49 -12.06
CA PRO A 223 10.94 0.50 -11.12
C PRO A 223 11.91 0.10 -10.00
N ARG A 224 13.19 -0.07 -10.31
CA ARG A 224 14.23 -0.42 -9.31
C ARG A 224 14.42 0.68 -8.27
N ARG A 225 14.44 1.94 -8.68
CA ARG A 225 14.59 3.07 -7.74
C ARG A 225 13.34 3.24 -6.89
N THR A 226 12.16 3.06 -7.48
CA THR A 226 10.88 3.04 -6.74
C THR A 226 10.88 1.93 -5.69
N LEU A 227 11.31 0.72 -6.05
CA LEU A 227 11.39 -0.39 -5.10
C LEU A 227 12.33 -0.10 -3.93
N ILE A 228 13.52 0.45 -4.20
CA ILE A 228 14.49 0.82 -3.14
C ILE A 228 13.88 1.89 -2.22
N ARG A 229 13.18 2.89 -2.75
CA ARG A 229 12.54 3.93 -1.94
C ARG A 229 11.44 3.38 -1.04
N MET A 230 10.60 2.49 -1.56
CA MET A 230 9.59 1.81 -0.75
C MET A 230 10.25 0.97 0.36
N LEU A 231 11.32 0.24 0.05
CA LEU A 231 12.08 -0.51 1.05
C LEU A 231 12.64 0.41 2.14
N VAL A 232 13.26 1.53 1.77
CA VAL A 232 13.79 2.50 2.75
C VAL A 232 12.65 3.09 3.59
N ALA A 233 11.52 3.46 2.98
CA ALA A 233 10.35 3.99 3.72
C ALA A 233 9.85 3.00 4.78
N ILE A 234 9.79 1.71 4.42
CA ILE A 234 9.39 0.63 5.32
C ILE A 234 10.44 0.42 6.43
N LEU A 235 11.73 0.44 6.13
CA LEU A 235 12.78 0.30 7.15
C LEU A 235 12.80 1.48 8.13
N VAL A 236 12.55 2.70 7.64
CA VAL A 236 12.43 3.91 8.46
C VAL A 236 11.26 3.80 9.45
N SER A 237 10.14 3.17 9.09
CA SER A 237 9.03 3.00 10.04
C SER A 237 9.36 2.01 11.18
N CYS A 238 10.30 1.09 10.98
CA CYS A 238 10.75 0.14 12.01
C CYS A 238 11.89 0.64 12.90
N LEU A 239 12.67 1.63 12.43
CA LEU A 239 13.83 2.13 13.17
C LEU A 239 13.53 2.53 14.64
N PRO A 240 12.38 3.15 14.98
CA PRO A 240 12.05 3.47 16.37
C PRO A 240 12.00 2.26 17.30
N LEU A 241 11.67 1.07 16.80
CA LEU A 241 11.66 -0.17 17.60
C LEU A 241 13.08 -0.57 18.00
N PHE A 242 14.02 -0.46 17.06
CA PHE A 242 15.43 -0.70 17.32
C PHE A 242 15.98 0.30 18.34
N LEU A 243 15.65 1.58 18.18
CA LEU A 243 16.12 2.65 19.08
C LEU A 243 15.55 2.56 20.50
N ARG A 244 14.39 1.91 20.68
CA ARG A 244 13.77 1.63 21.98
C ARG A 244 14.17 0.27 22.56
N GLU A 245 15.17 -0.39 21.98
CA GLU A 245 15.67 -1.70 22.41
C GLU A 245 14.63 -2.84 22.34
N GLU A 246 13.55 -2.66 21.57
CA GLU A 246 12.52 -3.67 21.33
C GLU A 246 12.95 -4.64 20.22
N LEU A 247 14.13 -5.23 20.38
CA LEU A 247 14.84 -6.00 19.34
C LEU A 247 14.03 -7.20 18.82
N LEU A 248 13.26 -7.87 19.68
CA LEU A 248 12.43 -9.00 19.27
C LEU A 248 11.38 -8.56 18.24
N LEU A 249 10.65 -7.47 18.52
CA LEU A 249 9.61 -6.94 17.63
C LEU A 249 10.22 -6.42 16.32
N PHE A 250 11.37 -5.75 16.41
CA PHE A 250 12.14 -5.32 15.25
C PHE A 250 12.53 -6.49 14.34
N CYS A 251 13.09 -7.58 14.91
CA CYS A 251 13.46 -8.78 14.17
C CYS A 251 12.24 -9.48 13.54
N MET A 252 11.11 -9.55 14.25
CA MET A 252 9.86 -10.09 13.69
C MET A 252 9.40 -9.30 12.46
N LEU A 253 9.42 -7.96 12.52
CA LEU A 253 9.06 -7.12 11.37
C LEU A 253 10.05 -7.27 10.21
N LEU A 254 11.36 -7.33 10.48
CA LEU A 254 12.35 -7.59 9.45
C LEU A 254 12.12 -8.94 8.77
N LEU A 255 11.76 -9.99 9.51
CA LEU A 255 11.44 -11.29 8.94
C LEU A 255 10.17 -11.24 8.07
N ILE A 256 9.12 -10.55 8.52
CA ILE A 256 7.90 -10.32 7.75
C ILE A 256 8.23 -9.59 6.44
N TYR A 257 9.02 -8.53 6.49
CA TYR A 257 9.40 -7.75 5.31
C TYR A 257 10.36 -8.47 4.39
N ALA A 258 11.31 -9.25 4.91
CA ALA A 258 12.19 -10.07 4.09
C ALA A 258 11.37 -11.13 3.34
N THR A 259 10.43 -11.80 4.02
CA THR A 259 9.56 -12.82 3.43
C THR A 259 8.62 -12.21 2.39
N GLY A 260 7.94 -11.10 2.73
CA GLY A 260 7.05 -10.39 1.81
C GLY A 260 7.81 -9.80 0.61
N GLY A 261 8.96 -9.18 0.85
CA GLY A 261 9.83 -8.65 -0.18
C GLY A 261 10.35 -9.74 -1.11
N TRP A 262 10.69 -10.92 -0.58
CA TRP A 262 11.05 -12.09 -1.40
C TRP A 262 9.89 -12.53 -2.29
N LEU A 263 8.68 -12.73 -1.73
CA LEU A 263 7.48 -13.08 -2.49
C LEU A 263 7.20 -12.08 -3.64
N PHE A 264 7.28 -10.79 -3.34
CA PHE A 264 7.05 -9.72 -4.31
C PHE A 264 8.18 -9.55 -5.34
N ALA A 265 9.42 -9.91 -5.00
CA ALA A 265 10.56 -9.76 -5.90
C ALA A 265 10.71 -10.96 -6.84
N THR A 266 10.53 -12.18 -6.33
CA THR A 266 10.87 -13.42 -7.06
C THR A 266 9.67 -14.12 -7.67
N TYR A 267 8.43 -13.82 -7.23
CA TYR A 267 7.20 -14.44 -7.72
C TYR A 267 7.26 -15.99 -7.76
N PRO A 268 7.62 -16.67 -6.65
CA PRO A 268 7.85 -18.12 -6.64
C PRO A 268 6.59 -18.94 -6.98
N PHE A 269 5.41 -18.34 -6.89
CA PHE A 269 4.10 -18.95 -7.16
C PHE A 269 3.36 -18.22 -8.30
N GLY A 270 4.09 -17.53 -9.18
CA GLY A 270 3.51 -16.66 -10.20
C GLY A 270 2.66 -15.56 -9.57
N GLY A 271 1.55 -15.16 -10.21
CA GLY A 271 0.69 -14.07 -9.73
C GLY A 271 0.19 -14.22 -8.29
N TRP A 272 0.07 -15.45 -7.77
CA TRP A 272 -0.34 -15.72 -6.38
C TRP A 272 0.64 -15.22 -5.32
N SER A 273 1.92 -15.04 -5.69
CA SER A 273 2.92 -14.49 -4.78
C SER A 273 2.59 -13.08 -4.31
N HIS A 274 1.85 -12.31 -5.12
CA HIS A 274 1.43 -10.97 -4.75
C HIS A 274 0.30 -11.00 -3.71
N SER A 275 -0.67 -11.90 -3.85
CA SER A 275 -1.71 -12.15 -2.84
C SER A 275 -1.08 -12.64 -1.53
N ALA A 276 -0.11 -13.56 -1.60
CA ALA A 276 0.63 -14.03 -0.44
C ALA A 276 1.43 -12.89 0.23
N PHE A 277 2.01 -11.99 -0.56
CA PHE A 277 2.68 -10.80 -0.06
C PHE A 277 1.71 -9.92 0.77
N HIS A 278 0.48 -9.67 0.32
CA HIS A 278 -0.52 -8.92 1.10
C HIS A 278 -0.84 -9.57 2.43
N ILE A 279 -1.01 -10.90 2.45
CA ILE A 279 -1.30 -11.65 3.68
C ILE A 279 -0.11 -11.57 4.65
N VAL A 280 1.11 -11.80 4.17
CA VAL A 280 2.32 -11.71 5.01
C VAL A 280 2.48 -10.29 5.55
N PHE A 281 2.30 -9.27 4.73
CA PHE A 281 2.44 -7.87 5.15
C PHE A 281 1.37 -7.46 6.17
N THR A 282 0.17 -8.06 6.11
CA THR A 282 -0.89 -7.86 7.11
C THR A 282 -0.45 -8.29 8.51
N LEU A 283 0.47 -9.25 8.64
CA LEU A 283 1.02 -9.68 9.94
C LEU A 283 1.85 -8.59 10.64
N ALA A 284 2.31 -7.56 9.91
CA ALA A 284 2.99 -6.43 10.53
C ALA A 284 2.02 -5.53 11.33
N ILE A 285 0.74 -5.50 10.95
CA ILE A 285 -0.25 -4.58 11.53
C ILE A 285 -0.46 -4.82 13.03
N PRO A 286 -0.69 -6.07 13.52
CA PRO A 286 -0.75 -6.35 14.94
C PRO A 286 0.47 -5.85 15.73
N ILE A 287 1.67 -6.02 15.16
CA ILE A 287 2.91 -5.57 15.81
C ILE A 287 2.91 -4.05 15.93
N PHE A 288 2.71 -3.31 14.83
CA PHE A 288 2.69 -1.84 14.90
C PHE A 288 1.62 -1.31 15.84
N ILE A 289 0.41 -1.85 15.80
CA ILE A 289 -0.70 -1.31 16.60
C ILE A 289 -0.52 -1.61 18.09
N GLN A 290 -0.07 -2.81 18.44
CA GLN A 290 0.19 -3.17 19.83
C GLN A 290 1.35 -2.35 20.40
N THR A 291 2.45 -2.24 19.66
CA THR A 291 3.57 -1.43 20.10
C THR A 291 3.23 0.05 20.16
N SER A 292 2.37 0.56 19.28
CA SER A 292 1.94 1.95 19.35
C SER A 292 1.17 2.27 20.63
N ALA A 293 0.50 1.29 21.24
CA ALA A 293 -0.24 1.42 22.48
C ALA A 293 0.67 1.32 23.73
N THR A 294 1.87 0.74 23.62
CA THR A 294 2.84 0.65 24.73
C THR A 294 3.72 1.89 24.86
N LEU A 295 3.63 2.84 23.93
CA LEU A 295 4.45 4.06 23.97
C LEU A 295 4.14 4.92 25.20
N GLN A 296 5.16 5.60 25.73
CA GLN A 296 4.99 6.52 26.87
C GLN A 296 3.96 7.63 26.57
N SER A 297 3.94 8.13 25.33
CA SER A 297 2.99 9.14 24.86
C SER A 297 1.52 8.69 24.89
N CYS A 298 1.26 7.40 25.14
CA CYS A 298 -0.07 6.80 25.13
C CYS A 298 -0.60 6.49 26.52
N GLN A 299 0.27 6.48 27.54
CA GLN A 299 -0.07 5.99 28.87
C GLN A 299 -1.14 6.83 29.55
N GLU A 300 -1.16 8.15 29.30
CA GLU A 300 -2.23 9.03 29.78
C GLU A 300 -3.61 8.59 29.25
N GLN A 301 -3.73 8.38 27.95
CA GLN A 301 -4.99 7.96 27.32
C GLN A 301 -5.42 6.56 27.73
N VAL A 302 -4.46 5.64 27.94
CA VAL A 302 -4.70 4.30 28.49
C VAL A 302 -5.20 4.40 29.93
N ALA A 303 -4.63 5.29 30.74
CA ALA A 303 -5.07 5.52 32.12
C ALA A 303 -6.50 6.09 32.17
N ILE A 304 -6.83 7.04 31.30
CA ILE A 304 -8.20 7.56 31.14
C ILE A 304 -9.17 6.42 30.79
N ALA A 305 -8.81 5.56 29.84
CA ALA A 305 -9.66 4.43 29.45
C ALA A 305 -9.89 3.44 30.59
N ALA A 306 -8.83 3.11 31.35
CA ALA A 306 -8.92 2.25 32.53
C ALA A 306 -9.82 2.87 33.61
N HIS A 307 -9.73 4.18 33.82
CA HIS A 307 -10.61 4.91 34.74
C HIS A 307 -12.08 4.84 34.31
N CYS A 308 -12.35 5.14 33.05
CA CYS A 308 -13.71 5.09 32.49
C CYS A 308 -14.30 3.67 32.53
N LYS A 309 -13.47 2.63 32.38
CA LYS A 309 -13.87 1.23 32.53
C LYS A 309 -14.39 0.93 33.94
N ILE A 310 -13.73 1.44 34.98
CA ILE A 310 -14.13 1.28 36.39
C ILE A 310 -15.45 2.01 36.65
N LEU A 311 -15.60 3.25 36.17
CA LEU A 311 -16.83 4.02 36.35
C LEU A 311 -18.05 3.37 35.70
N GLN A 312 -17.86 2.73 34.53
CA GLN A 312 -18.94 2.06 33.81
C GLN A 312 -19.26 0.67 34.38
N ASN A 313 -18.30 0.02 35.06
CA ASN A 313 -18.46 -1.31 35.64
C ASN A 313 -18.07 -1.32 37.14
N PRO A 314 -18.82 -0.62 38.01
CA PRO A 314 -18.44 -0.45 39.42
C PRO A 314 -18.54 -1.74 40.26
N LEU A 315 -19.05 -2.83 39.69
CA LEU A 315 -19.32 -4.10 40.39
C LEU A 315 -18.51 -5.30 39.83
N SER A 316 -17.60 -5.07 38.86
CA SER A 316 -16.69 -6.10 38.33
C SER A 316 -15.35 -6.08 39.05
#